data_AF-A0A872YNX2-F1
#
_entry.id   AF-A0A872YNX2-F1
#
_cell.length_a   1.000
_cell.length_b   1.000
_cell.length_c   1.000
_cell.angle_alpha   90.00
_cell.angle_beta   90.00
_cell.angle_gamma   90.00
#
_symmetry.space_group_name_H-M   'P 1'
#
loop_
_entity.id
_entity.type
_entity.pdbx_description
1 polymer ?
#
loop_
_entity_poly.entity_id
_entity_poly.type
_entity_poly.pdbx_seq_one_letter_code
_entity_poly.pdbx_strand_id
1 'polypeptide(L)' 'MLHRSSVVNRNKNIESDPIYRNRLVNMLVDRILKNGKKSLAYHIFYQAMKRIR' A
#
# COMPACT_ATOMS: atom_id res chain seq x y z
N MET A 1 -14.60 -30.96 -3.17
CA MET A 1 -13.60 -30.24 -2.35
C MET A 1 -12.56 -29.67 -3.30
N LEU A 2 -12.78 -28.46 -3.83
CA LEU A 2 -11.97 -27.92 -4.91
C LEU A 2 -10.56 -27.56 -4.43
N HIS A 3 -9.60 -28.04 -5.23
CA HIS A 3 -8.15 -27.96 -5.14
C HIS A 3 -7.57 -26.61 -4.75
N ARG A 4 -6.38 -26.68 -4.12
CA ARG A 4 -5.31 -25.66 -4.07
C ARG A 4 -5.65 -24.41 -4.88
N SER A 5 -6.31 -23.45 -4.26
CA SER A 5 -6.29 -22.09 -4.75
C SER A 5 -4.95 -21.52 -4.35
N SER A 6 -3.96 -21.69 -5.24
CA SER A 6 -2.78 -20.82 -5.35
C SER A 6 -3.07 -19.49 -4.70
N VAL A 7 -2.25 -19.08 -3.72
CA VAL A 7 -2.20 -17.74 -3.11
C VAL A 7 -2.89 -16.79 -4.07
N VAL A 8 -4.15 -16.46 -3.79
CA VAL A 8 -4.89 -15.50 -4.60
C VAL A 8 -4.25 -14.17 -4.26
N ASN A 9 -3.08 -13.95 -4.86
CA ASN A 9 -2.56 -12.65 -5.15
C ASN A 9 -3.55 -12.12 -6.17
N ARG A 10 -4.69 -11.66 -5.65
CA ARG A 10 -5.43 -10.56 -6.25
C ARG A 10 -4.36 -9.51 -6.40
N ASN A 11 -3.70 -9.50 -7.56
CA ASN A 11 -3.15 -8.31 -8.17
C ASN A 11 -4.37 -7.39 -8.28
N LYS A 12 -4.76 -6.79 -7.14
CA LYS A 12 -5.48 -5.55 -7.15
C LYS A 12 -4.59 -4.73 -8.06
N ASN A 13 -5.13 -4.23 -9.16
CA ASN A 13 -4.48 -3.16 -9.88
C ASN A 13 -4.31 -2.07 -8.83
N ILE A 14 -3.16 -2.08 -8.14
CA ILE A 14 -2.79 -1.06 -7.19
C ILE A 14 -2.49 0.07 -8.14
N GLU A 15 -3.51 0.87 -8.44
CA GLU A 15 -3.30 2.12 -9.17
C GLU A 15 -2.11 2.78 -8.50
N SER A 16 -1.08 2.99 -9.32
CA SER A 16 0.18 3.51 -8.83
C SER A 16 -0.09 4.86 -8.21
N ASP A 17 0.52 5.11 -7.05
CA ASP A 17 0.20 6.31 -6.30
C ASP A 17 0.39 7.55 -7.17
N PRO A 18 -0.57 8.49 -7.20
CA PRO A 18 -0.50 9.63 -8.10
C PRO A 18 0.76 10.48 -7.88
N ILE A 19 1.35 10.41 -6.68
CA ILE A 19 2.48 11.25 -6.29
C ILE A 19 3.84 10.53 -6.50
N TYR A 20 3.97 9.24 -6.14
CA TYR A 20 5.27 8.55 -6.15
C TYR A 20 5.41 7.49 -7.24
N ARG A 21 4.30 7.00 -7.83
CA ARG A 21 4.28 5.92 -8.85
C ARG A 21 5.24 4.76 -8.58
N ASN A 22 5.49 4.44 -7.30
CA ASN A 22 6.52 3.48 -6.88
C ASN A 22 5.90 2.33 -6.07
N ARG A 23 6.21 1.09 -6.48
CA ARG A 23 5.71 -0.14 -5.84
C ARG A 23 6.22 -0.30 -4.40
N LEU A 24 7.45 0.13 -4.08
CA LEU A 24 8.00 0.07 -2.72
C LEU A 24 7.21 0.95 -1.76
N VAL A 25 6.86 2.17 -2.19
CA VAL A 25 6.05 3.10 -1.40
C VAL A 25 4.67 2.51 -1.14
N ASN A 26 4.01 1.97 -2.17
CA ASN A 26 2.71 1.31 -2.01
C ASN A 26 2.79 0.13 -1.03
N MET A 27 3.84 -0.70 -1.10
CA MET A 27 4.03 -1.80 -0.15
C MET A 27 4.25 -1.32 1.29
N LEU A 28 4.96 -0.21 1.49
CA LEU A 28 5.15 0.38 2.82
C LEU A 28 3.85 0.95 3.35
N VAL A 29 3.10 1.68 2.52
CA VAL A 29 1.82 2.28 2.90
C VAL A 29 0.79 1.20 3.22
N ASP A 30 0.72 0.13 2.42
CA ASP A 30 -0.17 -1.01 2.67
C ASP A 30 0.16 -1.73 4.00
N ARG A 31 1.41 -1.71 4.47
CA ARG A 31 1.80 -2.28 5.77
C ARG A 31 1.35 -1.43 6.96
N ILE A 32 1.40 -0.10 6.84
CA ILE A 32 0.96 0.82 7.89
C ILE A 32 -0.55 1.10 7.84
N LEU A 33 -1.20 0.70 6.75
CA LEU A 33 -2.63 0.86 6.53
C LEU A 33 -3.43 0.10 7.59
N LYS A 34 -4.20 0.84 8.38
CA LYS A 34 -5.17 0.27 9.32
C LYS A 34 -6.60 0.54 8.86
N ASN A 35 -7.45 -0.47 8.99
CA ASN A 35 -8.90 -0.40 8.75
C ASN A 35 -9.28 0.13 7.35
N GLY A 36 -8.43 -0.10 6.34
CA GLY A 36 -8.65 0.37 4.97
C GLY A 36 -8.52 1.88 4.77
N LYS A 37 -8.10 2.64 5.79
CA LYS A 37 -7.98 4.11 5.74
C LYS A 37 -6.75 4.58 4.95
N LYS A 38 -6.79 4.45 3.62
CA LYS A 38 -5.64 4.74 2.73
C LYS A 38 -5.14 6.18 2.84
N SER A 39 -6.05 7.16 2.80
CA SER A 39 -5.67 8.58 2.89
C SER A 39 -4.88 8.89 4.17
N LEU A 40 -5.23 8.26 5.30
CA LEU A 40 -4.53 8.46 6.57
C LEU A 40 -3.13 7.83 6.54
N ALA A 41 -3.01 6.64 5.96
CA ALA A 41 -1.73 5.95 5.82
C ALA A 41 -0.74 6.78 4.96
N TYR A 42 -1.18 7.31 3.82
CA TYR A 42 -0.37 8.21 3.00
C TYR A 42 0.00 9.50 3.73
N HIS A 43 -0.94 10.10 4.47
CA HIS A 43 -0.67 11.30 5.24
C HIS A 43 0.44 11.08 6.27
N ILE A 44 0.36 10.00 7.04
CA ILE A 44 1.39 9.64 8.03
C ILE A 44 2.74 9.40 7.35
N PHE A 45 2.75 8.65 6.24
CA PHE A 45 3.97 8.35 5.50
C PHE A 45 4.67 9.62 4.99
N TYR A 46 3.94 10.52 4.34
CA TYR A 46 4.53 11.76 3.83
C TYR A 46 4.99 12.71 4.93
N GLN A 47 4.26 12.80 6.04
CA GLN A 47 4.71 13.58 7.20
C GLN A 47 5.99 12.99 7.80
N ALA A 48 6.08 11.66 7.92
CA ALA A 48 7.29 11.01 8.41
C ALA A 48 8.48 11.25 7.48
N MET A 49 8.31 11.13 6.16
CA MET A 49 9.39 11.40 5.19
C MET A 49 9.88 12.85 5.26
N LYS A 50 9.00 13.83 5.48
CA LYS A 50 9.38 15.24 5.69
C LYS A 50 10.21 15.46 6.96
N ARG A 51 9.98 14.66 8.02
CA ARG A 51 10.72 14.77 9.30
C ARG A 51 12.08 14.08 9.28
N ILE A 52 12.28 13.12 8.38
CA ILE A 52 13.57 12.40 8.21
C ILE A 52 14.55 13.23 7.36
N ARG A 53 14.05 14.14 6.53
CA ARG A 53 14.88 15.12 5.81
C ARG A 53 15.58 16.07 6.79
#